data_AF-A0AAV9BBG7-F1
#
_entry.id   AF-A0AAV9BBG7-F1
#
_cell.length_a   1.000
_cell.length_b   1.000
_cell.length_c   1.000
_cell.angle_alpha   90.00
_cell.angle_beta   90.00
_cell.angle_gamma   90.00
#
_symmetry.space_group_name_H-M   'P 1'
#
loop_
_entity.id
_entity.type
_entity.pdbx_description
1 polymer ?
#
loop_
_entity_poly.entity_id
_entity_poly.type
_entity_poly.pdbx_seq_one_letter_code
_entity_poly.pdbx_strand_id
1 'polypeptide(L)'
;MGMPFDSLEEAEKFYVNYAKISGFSVRKSSTKYRNNDGAKELYLRDFVCSKEGFKKSSTIKQTRGHVRLGCKAKISLMKDGERWKVHSLVEGHSHVLCTPRKTHLLRSHREVTNA
;
A
#
# COMPACT_ATOMS: atom_id res chain seq x y z
N MET A 1 16.15 -10.59 8.71
CA MET A 1 15.95 -9.78 7.48
C MET A 1 14.63 -9.05 7.60
N GLY A 2 14.67 -7.73 7.63
CA GLY A 2 13.51 -6.87 7.73
C GLY A 2 13.99 -5.51 8.22
N MET A 3 13.81 -4.48 7.41
CA MET A 3 14.10 -3.10 7.79
C MET A 3 13.17 -2.74 8.96
N PRO A 4 13.70 -2.48 10.17
CA PRO A 4 12.87 -2.03 11.28
C PRO A 4 12.50 -0.56 11.04
N PHE A 5 11.26 -0.22 11.34
CA PHE A 5 10.75 1.15 11.33
C PHE A 5 10.30 1.48 12.75
N ASP A 6 10.57 2.70 13.19
CA ASP A 6 10.17 3.14 14.53
C ASP A 6 8.67 3.49 14.57
N SER A 7 8.04 3.70 13.41
CA SER A 7 6.60 3.96 13.31
C SER A 7 5.95 3.32 12.07
N LEU A 8 4.63 3.15 12.13
CA LEU A 8 3.84 2.72 10.99
C LEU A 8 3.87 3.75 9.85
N GLU A 9 3.96 5.03 10.19
CA GLU A 9 4.00 6.12 9.21
C GLU A 9 5.29 6.13 8.40
N GLU A 10 6.43 5.87 9.06
CA GLU A 10 7.72 5.74 8.40
C GLU A 10 7.74 4.58 7.41
N ALA A 11 7.21 3.43 7.84
CA ALA A 11 7.08 2.25 6.99
C ALA A 11 6.11 2.48 5.82
N GLU A 12 5.04 3.25 6.04
CA GLU A 12 4.13 3.69 4.98
C GLU A 12 4.86 4.58 3.96
N LYS A 13 5.60 5.59 4.42
CA LYS A 13 6.38 6.49 3.55
C LYS A 13 7.41 5.72 2.74
N PHE A 14 8.10 4.75 3.36
CA PHE A 14 9.03 3.86 2.68
C PHE A 14 8.37 3.14 1.50
N TYR A 15 7.21 2.50 1.73
CA TYR A 15 6.52 1.75 0.68
C TYR A 15 5.89 2.67 -0.38
N VAL A 16 5.40 3.85 0.00
CA VAL A 16 4.91 4.85 -0.96
C VAL A 16 6.04 5.34 -1.86
N ASN A 17 7.24 5.59 -1.31
CA ASN A 17 8.40 5.96 -2.11
C ASN A 17 8.85 4.82 -3.04
N TYR A 18 8.88 3.59 -2.53
CA TYR A 18 9.12 2.39 -3.35
C TYR A 18 8.15 2.31 -4.53
N ALA A 19 6.86 2.55 -4.29
CA ALA A 19 5.83 2.55 -5.33
C ALA A 19 6.00 3.71 -6.32
N LYS A 20 6.47 4.88 -5.87
CA LYS A 20 6.82 6.04 -6.72
C LYS A 20 7.99 5.75 -7.64
N ILE A 21 9.02 5.07 -7.17
CA ILE A 21 10.15 4.67 -8.02
C ILE A 21 9.69 3.57 -9.00
N SER A 22 8.91 2.61 -8.50
CA SER A 22 8.45 1.46 -9.28
C SER A 22 7.31 1.78 -10.25
N GLY A 23 6.63 2.93 -10.14
CA GLY A 23 5.60 3.34 -11.10
C GLY A 23 4.20 2.79 -10.81
N PHE A 24 3.84 2.55 -9.54
CA PHE A 24 2.47 2.18 -9.16
C PHE A 24 1.95 3.01 -7.98
N SER A 25 0.63 2.99 -7.78
CA SER A 25 0.01 3.66 -6.64
C SER A 25 -0.24 2.69 -5.49
N VAL A 26 -0.07 3.16 -4.26
CA VAL A 26 -0.35 2.40 -3.04
C VAL A 26 -1.76 2.69 -2.52
N ARG A 27 -2.38 1.69 -1.90
CA ARG A 27 -3.65 1.80 -1.16
C ARG A 27 -3.50 1.11 0.20
N LYS A 28 -4.05 1.72 1.24
CA LYS A 28 -4.24 1.08 2.56
C LYS A 28 -5.26 -0.05 2.43
N SER A 29 -4.88 -1.27 2.85
CA SER A 29 -5.72 -2.46 2.74
C SER A 29 -6.19 -2.89 4.14
N SER A 30 -5.95 -4.14 4.52
CA SER A 30 -6.35 -4.72 5.79
C SER A 30 -5.55 -4.19 6.98
N THR A 31 -6.18 -4.23 8.16
CA THR A 31 -5.56 -4.09 9.48
C THR A 31 -5.88 -5.34 10.29
N LYS A 32 -4.96 -5.78 11.16
CA LYS A 32 -5.28 -6.73 12.22
C LYS A 32 -4.88 -6.18 13.58
N TYR A 33 -5.71 -6.49 14.56
CA TYR A 33 -5.53 -6.09 15.94
C TYR A 33 -5.43 -7.32 16.83
N ARG A 34 -4.65 -7.22 17.91
CA ARG A 34 -4.54 -8.21 18.97
C ARG A 34 -4.89 -7.54 20.29
N ASN A 35 -5.33 -8.32 21.26
CA ASN A 35 -5.39 -7.82 22.63
C ASN A 35 -3.99 -7.90 23.23
N ASN A 36 -3.52 -6.78 23.78
CA ASN A 36 -2.30 -6.69 24.56
C ASN A 36 -2.64 -5.96 25.85
N ASP A 37 -2.52 -6.64 27.00
CA ASP A 37 -2.84 -6.10 28.33
C ASP A 37 -4.23 -5.45 28.43
N GLY A 38 -5.24 -6.10 27.84
CA GLY A 38 -6.62 -5.60 27.82
C GLY A 38 -6.90 -4.46 26.84
N ALA A 39 -5.88 -3.95 26.15
CA ALA A 39 -6.01 -2.93 25.11
C ALA A 39 -5.94 -3.56 23.70
N LYS A 40 -6.74 -3.00 22.78
CA LYS A 40 -6.74 -3.40 21.37
C LYS A 40 -5.57 -2.75 20.65
N GLU A 41 -4.52 -3.51 20.38
CA GLU A 41 -3.31 -3.06 19.72
C GLU A 41 -3.32 -3.43 18.23
N LEU A 42 -3.02 -2.46 17.36
CA LEU A 42 -2.74 -2.75 15.95
C LEU A 42 -1.39 -3.45 15.84
N TYR A 43 -1.38 -4.68 15.33
CA TYR A 43 -0.14 -5.46 15.15
C TYR A 43 0.16 -5.83 13.71
N LEU A 44 -0.78 -5.65 12.77
CA LEU A 44 -0.52 -5.93 11.36
C LEU A 44 -1.23 -4.91 10.46
N ARG A 45 -0.51 -4.38 9.46
CA ARG A 45 -1.02 -3.46 8.45
C ARG A 45 -0.59 -3.88 7.05
N ASP A 46 -1.55 -4.00 6.14
CA ASP A 46 -1.29 -4.29 4.73
C ASP A 46 -1.43 -3.03 3.87
N PHE A 47 -0.46 -2.83 2.97
CA PHE A 47 -0.50 -1.87 1.87
C PHE A 47 -0.41 -2.61 0.55
N VAL A 48 -1.24 -2.23 -0.43
CA VAL A 48 -1.40 -2.95 -1.69
C VAL A 48 -1.28 -2.01 -2.88
N CYS A 49 -1.00 -2.57 -4.06
CA CYS A 49 -1.14 -1.83 -5.31
C CYS A 49 -2.60 -1.34 -5.51
N SER A 50 -2.81 -0.17 -6.10
CA SER A 50 -4.15 0.36 -6.42
C SER A 50 -4.95 -0.55 -7.34
N LYS A 51 -4.26 -1.34 -8.16
CA LYS A 51 -4.85 -2.33 -9.07
C LYS A 51 -5.03 -3.71 -8.43
N GLU A 52 -4.84 -3.85 -7.12
CA GLU A 52 -5.01 -5.12 -6.39
C GLU A 52 -6.44 -5.63 -6.41
N GLY A 53 -6.57 -6.96 -6.53
CA GLY A 53 -7.84 -7.68 -6.53
C GLY A 53 -8.66 -7.49 -7.82
N PHE A 54 -9.86 -8.06 -7.84
CA PHE A 54 -10.84 -7.84 -8.91
C PHE A 54 -12.06 -7.14 -8.34
N LYS A 55 -12.65 -6.18 -9.07
CA LYS A 55 -13.97 -5.65 -8.67
C LYS A 55 -14.99 -6.77 -8.90
N LYS A 56 -15.78 -7.12 -7.88
CA LYS A 56 -17.03 -7.85 -8.07
C LYS A 56 -17.99 -6.90 -8.80
N SER A 57 -18.39 -7.20 -10.04
CA SER A 57 -19.40 -6.43 -10.79
C SER A 57 -20.69 -6.35 -9.96
N SER A 58 -21.36 -5.20 -9.80
CA SER A 58 -22.33 -4.77 -10.82
C SER A 58 -22.90 -3.34 -10.73
N THR A 59 -22.51 -2.42 -9.83
CA THR A 59 -23.38 -1.23 -9.60
C THR A 59 -22.78 0.18 -9.66
N ILE A 60 -21.46 0.40 -9.72
CA ILE A 60 -20.96 1.76 -9.49
C ILE A 60 -20.27 2.31 -10.74
N LYS A 61 -20.92 3.33 -11.32
CA LYS A 61 -20.45 4.28 -12.34
C LYS A 61 -18.94 4.26 -12.48
N GLN A 62 -18.46 3.97 -13.69
CA GLN A 62 -17.05 4.02 -14.08
C GLN A 62 -16.49 5.42 -13.80
N THR A 63 -16.08 5.68 -12.56
CA THR A 63 -15.24 6.83 -12.25
C THR A 63 -13.89 6.54 -12.89
N ARG A 64 -13.62 7.27 -13.98
CA ARG A 64 -12.39 7.15 -14.79
C ARG A 64 -11.18 6.99 -13.86
N GLY A 65 -10.52 5.83 -13.90
CA GLY A 65 -9.20 5.63 -13.29
C GLY A 65 -9.04 4.55 -12.20
N HIS A 66 -10.09 3.84 -11.76
CA HIS A 66 -9.94 2.81 -10.71
C HIS A 66 -10.25 1.38 -11.22
N VAL A 67 -9.39 0.89 -12.13
CA VAL A 67 -9.43 -0.49 -12.64
C VAL A 67 -8.56 -1.39 -11.76
N ARG A 68 -9.17 -2.36 -11.08
CA ARG A 68 -8.46 -3.42 -10.36
C ARG A 68 -8.22 -4.58 -11.32
N LEU A 69 -6.96 -4.96 -11.54
CA LEU A 69 -6.50 -5.92 -12.56
C LEU A 69 -5.98 -7.23 -11.94
N GLY A 70 -6.38 -7.55 -10.72
CA GLY A 70 -5.92 -8.74 -10.02
C GLY A 70 -4.47 -8.65 -9.56
N CYS A 71 -3.92 -7.43 -9.39
CA CYS A 71 -2.55 -7.27 -8.92
C CYS A 71 -2.39 -7.90 -7.54
N LYS A 72 -1.25 -8.56 -7.31
CA LYS A 72 -0.93 -9.19 -6.02
C LYS A 72 0.14 -8.43 -5.24
N ALA A 73 0.72 -7.38 -5.83
CA ALA A 73 1.76 -6.60 -5.20
C ALA A 73 1.26 -5.96 -3.90
N LYS A 74 1.96 -6.26 -2.81
CA LYS A 74 1.61 -5.84 -1.46
C LYS A 74 2.83 -5.85 -0.53
N ILE A 75 2.74 -5.07 0.53
CA ILE A 75 3.60 -5.19 1.71
C ILE A 75 2.72 -5.36 2.94
N SER A 76 3.11 -6.28 3.82
CA SER A 76 2.51 -6.52 5.12
C SER A 76 3.53 -6.12 6.17
N LEU A 77 3.14 -5.18 7.03
CA LEU A 77 3.93 -4.74 8.17
C LEU A 77 3.39 -5.37 9.45
N MET A 78 4.27 -5.86 10.30
CA MET A 78 3.91 -6.43 11.60
C MET A 78 4.61 -5.68 12.72
N LYS A 79 3.89 -5.44 13.82
CA LYS A 79 4.43 -4.85 15.03
C LYS A 79 5.24 -5.89 15.79
N ASP A 80 6.45 -5.52 16.20
CA ASP A 80 7.43 -6.33 16.90
C ASP A 80 7.96 -5.52 18.10
N GLY A 81 7.38 -5.78 19.28
CA GLY A 81 7.53 -4.87 20.42
C GLY A 81 6.94 -3.49 20.10
N GLU A 82 7.77 -2.46 20.14
CA GLU A 82 7.37 -1.08 19.79
C GLU A 82 7.66 -0.71 18.32
N ARG A 83 8.42 -1.54 17.60
CA ARG A 83 8.83 -1.27 16.22
C ARG A 83 7.95 -1.99 15.21
N TRP A 84 8.05 -1.58 13.96
CA TRP A 84 7.40 -2.21 12.82
C TRP A 84 8.43 -2.89 11.93
N LYS A 85 8.12 -4.10 11.47
CA LYS A 85 8.96 -4.84 10.52
C LYS A 85 8.16 -5.28 9.32
N VAL A 86 8.85 -5.44 8.19
CA VAL A 86 8.28 -6.07 7.00
C VAL A 86 8.07 -7.55 7.29
N HIS A 87 6.80 -7.98 7.34
CA HIS A 87 6.40 -9.37 7.54
C HIS A 87 6.31 -10.12 6.21
N SER A 88 5.81 -9.47 5.16
CA SER A 88 5.73 -10.06 3.82
C SER A 88 5.78 -8.97 2.77
N LEU A 89 6.53 -9.20 1.69
CA LEU A 89 6.58 -8.32 0.52
C LEU A 89 6.31 -9.18 -0.72
N VAL A 90 5.39 -8.72 -1.55
CA VAL A 90 5.11 -9.29 -2.87
C VAL A 90 5.37 -8.18 -3.87
N GLU A 91 6.45 -8.32 -4.64
CA GLU A 91 6.86 -7.32 -5.65
C GLU A 91 6.21 -7.57 -7.01
N GLY A 92 5.72 -8.79 -7.27
CA GLY A 92 5.15 -9.18 -8.55
C GLY A 92 3.87 -8.40 -8.92
N HIS A 93 3.93 -7.68 -10.04
CA HIS A 93 2.78 -6.98 -10.64
C HIS A 93 2.19 -7.76 -11.83
N SER A 94 0.87 -7.88 -11.89
CA SER A 94 0.15 -8.49 -13.02
C SER A 94 -0.21 -7.49 -14.13
N HIS A 95 0.40 -6.31 -14.12
CA HIS A 95 0.10 -5.24 -15.06
C HIS A 95 1.35 -4.40 -15.36
N VAL A 96 1.34 -3.73 -16.50
CA VAL A 96 2.38 -2.75 -16.86
C VAL A 96 2.43 -1.64 -15.80
N LEU A 97 3.63 -1.37 -15.32
CA LEU A 97 3.94 -0.28 -14.40
C LEU A 97 4.07 1.03 -15.18
N CYS A 98 3.76 2.14 -14.53
CA CYS A 98 3.97 3.46 -15.12
C CYS A 98 5.47 3.70 -15.30
N THR A 99 5.86 4.35 -16.39
CA THR A 99 7.26 4.72 -16.56
C THR A 99 7.63 5.80 -15.54
N PRO A 100 8.88 5.84 -15.03
CA PRO A 100 9.33 6.85 -14.06
C PRO A 100 9.01 8.29 -14.49
N ARG A 101 9.10 8.58 -15.79
CA ARG A 101 8.74 9.90 -16.37
C ARG A 101 7.28 10.30 -16.16
N LYS A 102 6.36 9.35 -16.03
CA LYS A 102 4.92 9.58 -15.87
C LYS A 102 4.41 9.28 -14.45
N THR A 103 5.26 8.79 -13.55
CA THR A 103 4.84 8.40 -12.19
C THR A 103 4.28 9.56 -11.36
N HIS A 104 4.72 10.79 -11.60
CA HIS A 104 4.19 12.00 -10.95
C HIS A 104 2.71 12.31 -11.31
N LEU A 105 2.20 11.72 -12.40
CA LEU A 105 0.80 11.83 -12.81
C LEU A 105 -0.12 10.85 -12.06
N LEU A 106 0.45 9.88 -11.34
CA LEU A 106 -0.34 8.93 -10.56
C LEU A 106 -0.98 9.63 -9.37
N ARG A 107 -2.28 9.36 -9.14
CA ARG A 107 -3.09 10.03 -8.11
C ARG A 107 -2.48 9.97 -6.71
N SER A 108 -1.81 8.87 -6.35
CA SER A 108 -1.14 8.70 -5.06
C SER A 108 0.10 9.57 -4.90
N HIS A 109 0.68 10.07 -6.00
CA HIS A 109 1.94 10.82 -6.01
C HIS A 109 1.76 12.26 -6.48
N ARG A 110 0.53 12.67 -6.81
CA ARG A 110 0.23 14.04 -7.18
C ARG A 110 0.18 14.88 -5.91
N GLU A 111 1.18 15.73 -5.72
CA GLU A 111 1.13 16.80 -4.75
C GLU A 111 0.11 17.82 -5.26
N VAL A 112 -0.97 18.03 -4.50
CA VAL A 112 -1.92 19.10 -4.79
C VAL A 112 -1.37 20.32 -4.09
N THR A 113 -0.66 21.17 -4.82
CA THR A 113 -0.40 22.55 -4.38
C THR A 113 -1.75 23.27 -4.35
N ASN A 114 -2.26 23.56 -3.15
CA ASN A 114 -3.34 24.54 -2.99
C ASN A 114 -2.78 25.90 -3.42
N ALA A 115 -3.45 26.53 -4.38
CA ALA A 115 -3.23 27.93 -4.76
C ALA A 115 -4.00 28.86 -3.82
#